data_AF-A0A3L9I1H9-F1
#
_entry.id   AF-A0A3L9I1H9-F1
#
_cell.length_a   1.000
_cell.length_b   1.000
_cell.length_c   1.000
_cell.angle_alpha   90.00
_cell.angle_beta   90.00
_cell.angle_gamma   90.00
#
_symmetry.space_group_name_H-M   'P 1'
#
loop_
_entity.id
_entity.type
_entity.pdbx_description
1 polymer ?
#
loop_
_entity_poly.entity_id
_entity_poly.type
_entity_poly.pdbx_seq_one_letter_code
_entity_poly.pdbx_strand_id
1 'polypeptide(L)'
;VVKASGKEVKEWLECSAGQFNQIDPNSTKPQSLINWDGFRTYNFDVIDGVNYQIDVTQPARYDGECQMINANAERIKNLTFNGKPIDPNAMFLVATNNYRAYGGKFAGTGDSHIAFASPDENRSVLAAWIADESKRAGEIHPAADNNWRLAPIAGDKKLDIRFETSPSDKAAAFIKEKGQYPMNKVATDDIGFAIYQVDLSK
;
A
#
# COMPACT_ATOMS: atom_id res chain seq x y z
N VAL A 1 -11.10 -16.24 1.19
CA VAL A 1 -11.81 -15.11 1.82
C VAL A 1 -11.71 -15.24 3.32
N VAL A 2 -11.30 -14.17 4.00
CA VAL A 2 -11.23 -14.11 5.46
C VAL A 2 -12.30 -13.18 6.02
N LYS A 3 -12.75 -13.45 7.24
CA LYS A 3 -13.63 -12.59 8.02
C LYS A 3 -12.78 -11.77 8.99
N ALA A 4 -12.75 -10.46 8.82
CA ALA A 4 -11.97 -9.53 9.66
C ALA A 4 -12.86 -8.41 10.18
N SER A 5 -12.66 -8.00 11.42
CA SER A 5 -13.28 -6.81 11.99
C SER A 5 -12.69 -5.53 11.38
N GLY A 6 -13.39 -4.41 11.46
CA GLY A 6 -12.87 -3.11 11.02
C GLY A 6 -11.56 -2.72 11.70
N LYS A 7 -11.39 -3.11 12.97
CA LYS A 7 -10.13 -2.96 13.70
C LYS A 7 -9.01 -3.78 13.04
N GLU A 8 -9.27 -5.04 12.72
CA GLU A 8 -8.27 -5.92 12.08
C GLU A 8 -7.93 -5.45 10.67
N VAL A 9 -8.89 -4.94 9.90
CA VAL A 9 -8.63 -4.32 8.59
C VAL A 9 -7.66 -3.14 8.74
N LYS A 10 -7.86 -2.28 9.75
CA LYS A 10 -6.92 -1.19 10.03
C LYS A 10 -5.53 -1.71 10.43
N GLU A 11 -5.46 -2.65 11.37
CA GLU A 11 -4.18 -3.20 11.85
C GLU A 11 -3.42 -3.97 10.76
N TRP A 12 -4.14 -4.60 9.82
CA TRP A 12 -3.53 -5.18 8.60
C TRP A 12 -2.85 -4.09 7.78
N LEU A 13 -3.56 -3.01 7.46
CA LEU A 13 -3.01 -1.88 6.71
C LEU A 13 -1.85 -1.20 7.45
N GLU A 14 -1.90 -1.12 8.78
CA GLU A 14 -0.78 -0.64 9.60
C GLU A 14 0.46 -1.54 9.46
N CYS A 15 0.31 -2.87 9.40
CA CYS A 15 1.45 -3.74 9.10
C CYS A 15 1.99 -3.47 7.68
N SER A 16 1.11 -3.38 6.68
CA SER A 16 1.54 -3.07 5.31
C SER A 16 2.25 -1.72 5.22
N ALA A 17 1.83 -0.71 5.99
CA ALA A 17 2.50 0.58 6.07
C ALA A 17 3.95 0.52 6.59
N GLY A 18 4.42 -0.62 7.12
CA GLY A 18 5.83 -0.90 7.42
C GLY A 18 6.77 -0.87 6.20
N GLN A 19 6.21 -0.91 4.98
CA GLN A 19 6.95 -0.72 3.72
C GLN A 19 7.70 0.62 3.65
N PHE A 20 7.23 1.63 4.38
CA PHE A 20 7.78 2.98 4.30
C PHE A 20 8.71 3.29 5.49
N ASN A 21 9.80 3.98 5.25
CA ASN A 21 10.58 4.61 6.32
C ASN A 21 9.79 5.74 6.96
N GLN A 22 10.14 6.08 8.20
CA GLN A 22 9.64 7.31 8.81
C GLN A 22 10.34 8.52 8.17
N ILE A 23 9.56 9.48 7.69
CA ILE A 23 10.05 10.75 7.16
C ILE A 23 10.07 11.78 8.29
N ASP A 24 11.24 12.35 8.57
CA ASP A 24 11.39 13.49 9.47
C ASP A 24 10.96 14.78 8.76
N PRO A 25 9.85 15.43 9.16
CA PRO A 25 9.37 16.66 8.54
C PRO A 25 10.26 17.88 8.83
N ASN A 26 11.24 17.76 9.73
CA ASN A 26 12.16 18.84 10.08
C ASN A 26 13.51 18.74 9.36
N SER A 27 13.75 17.63 8.63
CA SER A 27 15.01 17.38 7.93
C SER A 27 14.91 17.73 6.45
N THR A 28 15.87 18.52 5.97
CA THR A 28 16.05 18.82 4.53
C THR A 28 17.08 17.90 3.87
N LYS A 29 17.60 16.90 4.59
CA LYS A 29 18.52 15.90 4.01
C LYS A 29 17.75 14.88 3.17
N PRO A 30 18.40 14.17 2.24
CA PRO A 30 17.78 13.05 1.54
C PRO A 30 17.22 12.00 2.50
N GLN A 31 16.00 11.54 2.26
CA GLN A 31 15.31 10.51 3.04
C GLN A 31 14.70 9.48 2.09
N SER A 32 15.16 8.22 2.13
CA SER A 32 14.56 7.15 1.32
C SER A 32 13.17 6.82 1.84
N LEU A 33 12.18 6.81 0.95
CA LEU A 33 10.79 6.50 1.28
C LEU A 33 10.59 5.01 1.56
N ILE A 34 11.26 4.15 0.81
CA ILE A 34 11.07 2.70 0.87
C ILE A 34 12.04 2.06 1.86
N ASN A 35 11.49 1.25 2.76
CA ASN A 35 12.22 0.44 3.72
C ASN A 35 12.68 -0.88 3.08
N TRP A 36 13.74 -0.83 2.27
CA TRP A 36 14.29 -2.01 1.60
C TRP A 36 14.95 -3.01 2.56
N ASP A 37 15.52 -2.53 3.66
CA ASP A 37 16.28 -3.35 4.61
C ASP A 37 15.37 -4.14 5.55
N GLY A 38 14.32 -3.48 6.05
CA GLY A 38 13.47 -4.00 7.12
C GLY A 38 12.12 -4.57 6.66
N PHE A 39 11.74 -4.40 5.38
CA PHE A 39 10.43 -4.83 4.91
C PHE A 39 10.49 -5.56 3.57
N ARG A 40 9.82 -6.72 3.50
CA ARG A 40 9.71 -7.49 2.25
C ARG A 40 8.49 -7.02 1.47
N THR A 41 8.69 -6.59 0.23
CA THR A 41 7.63 -5.92 -0.56
C THR A 41 6.39 -6.77 -0.83
N TYR A 42 6.50 -8.10 -0.83
CA TYR A 42 5.33 -8.99 -0.92
C TYR A 42 4.43 -8.97 0.34
N ASN A 43 4.83 -8.30 1.41
CA ASN A 43 4.03 -8.03 2.60
C ASN A 43 3.33 -6.65 2.56
N PHE A 44 3.56 -5.86 1.50
CA PHE A 44 2.83 -4.63 1.27
C PHE A 44 1.52 -4.97 0.55
N ASP A 45 0.45 -5.08 1.33
CA ASP A 45 -0.89 -5.33 0.80
C ASP A 45 -1.63 -3.99 0.63
N VAL A 46 -2.39 -3.89 -0.46
CA VAL A 46 -3.39 -2.84 -0.67
C VAL A 46 -4.76 -3.48 -0.57
N ILE A 47 -5.67 -2.88 0.19
CA ILE A 47 -7.05 -3.34 0.30
C ILE A 47 -7.93 -2.46 -0.58
N ASP A 48 -8.39 -3.01 -1.68
CA ASP A 48 -9.36 -2.38 -2.57
C ASP A 48 -10.76 -2.30 -1.93
N GLY A 49 -11.56 -1.29 -2.30
CA GLY A 49 -12.90 -1.04 -1.76
C GLY A 49 -12.95 -0.21 -0.47
N VAL A 50 -11.81 0.07 0.17
CA VAL A 50 -11.68 1.06 1.25
C VAL A 50 -10.83 2.23 0.81
N ASN A 51 -11.09 3.43 1.33
CA ASN A 51 -10.25 4.60 1.09
C ASN A 51 -9.43 4.93 2.34
N TYR A 52 -8.14 5.26 2.19
CA TYR A 52 -7.28 5.59 3.32
C TYR A 52 -6.04 6.39 2.93
N GLN A 53 -5.34 6.92 3.93
CA GLN A 53 -4.06 7.60 3.77
C GLN A 53 -3.00 6.97 4.67
N ILE A 54 -1.74 7.01 4.25
CA ILE A 54 -0.59 6.56 5.05
C ILE A 54 0.26 7.78 5.44
N ASP A 55 0.27 8.13 6.72
CA ASP A 55 1.13 9.17 7.28
C ASP A 55 2.53 8.61 7.58
N VAL A 56 3.46 8.85 6.66
CA VAL A 56 4.85 8.40 6.79
C VAL A 56 5.68 9.24 7.75
N THR A 57 5.15 10.33 8.33
CA THR A 57 5.86 11.09 9.38
C THR A 57 5.80 10.39 10.73
N GLN A 58 4.82 9.51 10.93
CA GLN A 58 4.69 8.69 12.14
C GLN A 58 5.64 7.49 12.10
N PRO A 59 6.15 7.04 13.26
CA PRO A 59 6.88 5.77 13.33
C PRO A 59 6.01 4.61 12.86
N ALA A 60 6.62 3.52 12.40
CA ALA A 60 5.87 2.32 12.07
C ALA A 60 5.30 1.67 13.34
N ARG A 61 4.07 1.18 13.26
CA ARG A 61 3.41 0.44 14.36
C ARG A 61 3.95 -0.99 14.49
N TYR A 62 4.24 -1.60 13.35
CA TYR A 62 4.70 -2.97 13.21
C TYR A 62 6.05 -3.04 12.49
N ASP A 63 6.82 -4.10 12.73
CA ASP A 63 8.01 -4.44 11.95
C ASP A 63 7.65 -5.21 10.65
N GLY A 64 8.66 -5.62 9.87
CA GLY A 64 8.48 -6.42 8.66
C GLY A 64 7.87 -7.81 8.89
N GLU A 65 7.81 -8.24 10.16
CA GLU A 65 7.18 -9.46 10.62
C GLU A 65 5.78 -9.27 11.23
N CYS A 66 5.17 -8.10 11.02
CA CYS A 66 3.90 -7.70 11.63
C CYS A 66 3.88 -7.84 13.17
N GLN A 67 5.04 -7.79 13.81
CA GLN A 67 5.13 -7.74 15.27
C GLN A 67 5.05 -6.30 15.74
N MET A 68 4.24 -6.04 16.76
CA MET A 68 4.02 -4.68 17.26
C MET A 68 5.29 -4.15 17.91
N ILE A 69 5.79 -3.02 17.41
CA ILE A 69 6.98 -2.34 17.94
C ILE A 69 6.64 -0.96 18.54
N ASN A 70 5.49 -0.38 18.18
CA ASN A 70 5.03 0.88 18.75
C ASN A 70 3.51 0.94 18.86
N ALA A 71 2.98 0.64 20.04
CA ALA A 71 1.53 0.61 20.31
C ALA A 71 0.84 1.98 20.19
N ASN A 72 1.59 3.08 20.22
CA ASN A 72 1.07 4.45 20.11
C ASN A 72 1.19 5.00 18.69
N ALA A 73 1.86 4.29 17.78
CA ALA A 73 1.99 4.67 16.39
C ALA A 73 0.73 4.30 15.61
N GLU A 74 0.35 5.17 14.67
CA GLU A 74 -0.78 4.96 13.78
C GLU A 74 -0.58 5.75 12.49
N ARG A 75 -0.21 5.04 11.41
CA ARG A 75 0.02 5.64 10.09
C ARG A 75 -1.25 5.72 9.26
N ILE A 76 -2.19 4.79 9.43
CA ILE A 76 -3.41 4.74 8.64
C ILE A 76 -4.38 5.81 9.11
N LYS A 77 -4.62 6.81 8.25
CA LYS A 77 -5.57 7.91 8.47
C LYS A 77 -6.75 7.80 7.52
N ASN A 78 -7.87 8.40 7.93
CA ASN A 78 -9.05 8.58 7.09
C ASN A 78 -9.57 7.27 6.45
N LEU A 79 -9.47 6.15 7.18
CA LEU A 79 -9.93 4.85 6.71
C LEU A 79 -11.45 4.80 6.62
N THR A 80 -11.97 4.68 5.41
CA THR A 80 -13.41 4.71 5.12
C THR A 80 -13.84 3.57 4.20
N PHE A 81 -15.09 3.14 4.35
CA PHE A 81 -15.78 2.19 3.47
C PHE A 81 -17.11 2.80 3.06
N ASN A 82 -17.42 2.81 1.75
CA ASN A 82 -18.60 3.49 1.20
C ASN A 82 -18.76 4.95 1.67
N GLY A 83 -17.66 5.68 1.73
CA GLY A 83 -17.61 7.09 2.13
C GLY A 83 -17.81 7.36 3.63
N LYS A 84 -17.91 6.32 4.46
CA LYS A 84 -18.06 6.45 5.92
C LYS A 84 -16.86 5.88 6.66
N PRO A 85 -16.45 6.45 7.81
CA PRO A 85 -15.42 5.85 8.65
C PRO A 85 -15.76 4.39 8.98
N ILE A 86 -14.76 3.52 8.92
CA ILE A 86 -14.94 2.11 9.30
C ILE A 86 -15.26 2.02 10.80
N ASP A 87 -16.36 1.36 11.14
CA ASP A 87 -16.64 0.93 12.50
C ASP A 87 -15.66 -0.19 12.88
N PRO A 88 -14.86 -0.05 13.95
CA PRO A 88 -13.90 -1.07 14.39
C PRO A 88 -14.54 -2.44 14.64
N ASN A 89 -15.83 -2.49 14.97
CA ASN A 89 -16.56 -3.73 15.28
C ASN A 89 -17.35 -4.29 14.09
N ALA A 90 -17.44 -3.56 12.97
CA ALA A 90 -18.08 -4.08 11.77
C ALA A 90 -17.28 -5.26 11.20
N MET A 91 -17.98 -6.29 10.72
CA MET A 91 -17.33 -7.45 10.11
C MET A 91 -17.28 -7.29 8.59
N PHE A 92 -16.09 -7.52 8.04
CA PHE A 92 -15.80 -7.49 6.62
C PHE A 92 -15.45 -8.88 6.11
N LEU A 93 -15.78 -9.14 4.85
CA LEU A 93 -15.24 -10.26 4.09
C LEU A 93 -14.14 -9.71 3.19
N VAL A 94 -12.90 -10.15 3.42
CA VAL A 94 -11.74 -9.72 2.64
C VAL A 94 -11.33 -10.86 1.71
N ALA A 95 -11.39 -10.59 0.40
CA ALA A 95 -10.83 -11.48 -0.61
C ALA A 95 -9.30 -11.36 -0.59
N THR A 96 -8.61 -12.48 -0.42
CA THR A 96 -7.15 -12.53 -0.36
C THR A 96 -6.65 -13.90 -0.82
N ASN A 97 -5.35 -14.01 -1.06
CA ASN A 97 -4.70 -15.25 -1.49
C ASN A 97 -4.50 -16.24 -0.32
N ASN A 98 -4.18 -17.49 -0.63
CA ASN A 98 -3.96 -18.54 0.37
C ASN A 98 -2.77 -18.22 1.29
N TYR A 99 -1.65 -17.70 0.77
CA TYR A 99 -0.49 -17.33 1.57
C TYR A 99 -0.86 -16.39 2.73
N ARG A 100 -1.68 -15.38 2.44
CA ARG A 100 -2.12 -14.41 3.43
C ARG A 100 -3.24 -14.94 4.31
N ALA A 101 -4.23 -15.63 3.72
CA ALA A 101 -5.37 -16.18 4.46
C ALA A 101 -4.94 -17.17 5.55
N TYR A 102 -4.01 -18.07 5.23
CA TYR A 102 -3.55 -19.13 6.14
C TYR A 102 -2.29 -18.75 6.94
N GLY A 103 -1.58 -17.69 6.53
CA GLY A 103 -0.30 -17.31 7.16
C GLY A 103 -0.42 -16.81 8.60
N GLY A 104 -1.59 -16.30 9.02
CA GLY A 104 -1.86 -15.89 10.41
C GLY A 104 -1.03 -14.70 10.94
N LYS A 105 -0.16 -14.14 10.11
CA LYS A 105 0.77 -13.06 10.46
C LYS A 105 0.11 -11.68 10.51
N PHE A 106 -0.86 -11.43 9.63
CA PHE A 106 -1.57 -10.16 9.56
C PHE A 106 -2.84 -10.24 10.41
N ALA A 107 -3.26 -9.13 11.01
CA ALA A 107 -4.51 -9.06 11.75
C ALA A 107 -5.69 -9.49 10.86
N GLY A 108 -6.62 -10.28 11.39
CA GLY A 108 -7.76 -10.80 10.59
C GLY A 108 -7.41 -11.94 9.62
N THR A 109 -6.26 -12.59 9.79
CA THR A 109 -5.83 -13.78 9.01
C THR A 109 -5.57 -14.99 9.91
N GLY A 110 -5.42 -16.17 9.31
CA GLY A 110 -5.28 -17.46 10.00
C GLY A 110 -6.53 -18.32 9.89
N ASP A 111 -6.42 -19.60 10.23
CA ASP A 111 -7.47 -20.61 10.05
C ASP A 111 -8.82 -20.21 10.66
N SER A 112 -8.80 -19.58 11.84
CA SER A 112 -10.00 -19.10 12.54
C SER A 112 -10.74 -17.97 11.81
N HIS A 113 -10.08 -17.28 10.88
CA HIS A 113 -10.65 -16.21 10.09
C HIS A 113 -11.16 -16.69 8.72
N ILE A 114 -10.92 -17.94 8.32
CA ILE A 114 -11.37 -18.42 7.00
C ILE A 114 -12.91 -18.46 6.95
N ALA A 115 -13.49 -17.60 6.11
CA ALA A 115 -14.93 -17.57 5.85
C ALA A 115 -15.31 -18.44 4.65
N PHE A 116 -14.43 -18.47 3.65
CA PHE A 116 -14.61 -19.26 2.44
C PHE A 116 -13.25 -19.56 1.80
N ALA A 117 -12.98 -20.84 1.55
CA ALA A 117 -11.79 -21.32 0.86
C ALA A 117 -12.17 -21.71 -0.58
N SER A 118 -11.81 -20.88 -1.55
CA SER A 118 -11.97 -21.22 -2.97
C SER A 118 -10.87 -22.17 -3.43
N PRO A 119 -11.17 -23.18 -4.26
CA PRO A 119 -10.13 -23.97 -4.93
C PRO A 119 -9.46 -23.23 -6.10
N ASP A 120 -10.03 -22.10 -6.54
CA ASP A 120 -9.56 -21.40 -7.74
C ASP A 120 -8.25 -20.66 -7.48
N GLU A 121 -7.27 -20.90 -8.33
CA GLU A 121 -6.01 -20.15 -8.30
C GLU A 121 -6.22 -18.70 -8.74
N ASN A 122 -5.51 -17.75 -8.11
CA ASN A 122 -5.56 -16.33 -8.49
C ASN A 122 -5.36 -16.09 -9.99
N ARG A 123 -4.46 -16.86 -10.63
CA ARG A 123 -4.19 -16.74 -12.08
C ARG A 123 -5.38 -17.19 -12.91
N SER A 124 -6.06 -18.27 -12.50
CA SER A 124 -7.26 -18.77 -13.16
C SER A 124 -8.43 -17.80 -13.02
N VAL A 125 -8.64 -17.23 -11.83
CA VAL A 125 -9.66 -16.20 -11.58
C VAL A 125 -9.40 -14.97 -12.46
N LEU A 126 -8.17 -14.47 -12.51
CA LEU A 126 -7.82 -13.32 -13.33
C LEU A 126 -7.96 -13.62 -14.82
N ALA A 127 -7.48 -14.77 -15.30
CA ALA A 127 -7.59 -15.15 -16.70
C ALA A 127 -9.06 -15.30 -17.15
N ALA A 128 -9.91 -15.91 -16.32
CA ALA A 128 -11.34 -16.01 -16.59
C ALA A 128 -11.98 -14.62 -16.67
N TRP A 129 -11.69 -13.74 -15.72
CA TRP A 129 -12.21 -12.37 -15.72
C TRP A 129 -11.77 -11.58 -16.96
N ILE A 130 -10.49 -11.62 -17.33
CA ILE A 130 -9.98 -10.94 -18.54
C ILE A 130 -10.65 -11.50 -19.79
N ALA A 131 -10.82 -12.82 -19.88
CA ALA A 131 -11.44 -13.47 -21.03
C ALA A 131 -12.91 -13.05 -21.19
N ASP A 132 -13.66 -13.01 -20.09
CA ASP A 132 -15.08 -12.62 -20.11
C ASP A 132 -15.25 -11.12 -20.38
N GLU A 133 -14.41 -10.27 -19.79
CA GLU A 133 -14.45 -8.83 -20.01
C GLU A 133 -14.05 -8.48 -21.45
N SER A 134 -13.03 -9.14 -22.00
CA SER A 134 -12.63 -8.98 -23.41
C SER A 134 -13.71 -9.45 -24.38
N LYS A 135 -14.44 -10.54 -24.08
CA LYS A 135 -15.60 -10.95 -24.89
C LYS A 135 -16.72 -9.92 -24.86
N ARG A 136 -16.92 -9.27 -23.70
CA ARG A 136 -18.01 -8.31 -23.48
C ARG A 136 -17.71 -6.93 -24.07
N ALA A 137 -16.49 -6.44 -23.92
CA ALA A 137 -16.10 -5.06 -24.20
C ALA A 137 -14.99 -4.92 -25.28
N GLY A 138 -14.48 -6.04 -25.80
CA GLY A 138 -13.39 -6.08 -26.80
C GLY A 138 -12.00 -6.03 -26.18
N GLU A 139 -11.83 -5.24 -25.11
CA GLU A 139 -10.58 -5.12 -24.36
C GLU A 139 -10.83 -4.76 -22.89
N ILE A 140 -9.79 -4.87 -22.06
CA ILE A 140 -9.83 -4.40 -20.66
C ILE A 140 -9.13 -3.04 -20.54
N HIS A 141 -9.70 -2.18 -19.70
CA HIS A 141 -9.10 -0.88 -19.34
C HIS A 141 -8.89 -0.78 -17.83
N PRO A 142 -7.88 -1.47 -17.28
CA PRO A 142 -7.58 -1.35 -15.85
C PRO A 142 -7.15 0.08 -15.53
N ALA A 143 -7.72 0.65 -14.48
CA ALA A 143 -7.38 1.96 -13.96
C ALA A 143 -7.29 1.90 -12.44
N ALA A 144 -6.33 2.62 -11.86
CA ALA A 144 -6.30 2.84 -10.43
C ALA A 144 -7.42 3.81 -10.06
N ASP A 145 -8.20 3.47 -9.04
CA ASP A 145 -9.22 4.35 -8.44
C ASP A 145 -8.64 5.31 -7.40
N ASN A 146 -7.34 5.18 -7.10
CA ASN A 146 -6.61 5.93 -6.09
C ASN A 146 -7.26 5.84 -4.71
N ASN A 147 -7.77 4.66 -4.36
CA ASN A 147 -8.37 4.41 -3.05
C ASN A 147 -7.41 4.69 -1.88
N TRP A 148 -6.09 4.66 -2.10
CA TRP A 148 -5.13 5.06 -1.08
C TRP A 148 -4.07 6.06 -1.59
N ARG A 149 -3.52 6.83 -0.65
CA ARG A 149 -2.43 7.77 -0.91
C ARG A 149 -1.51 7.94 0.31
N LEU A 150 -0.31 8.46 0.12
CA LEU A 150 0.49 9.01 1.21
C LEU A 150 -0.18 10.30 1.70
N ALA A 151 -0.25 10.47 3.03
CA ALA A 151 -0.80 11.68 3.61
C ALA A 151 0.11 12.87 3.29
N PRO A 152 -0.46 14.07 3.05
CA PRO A 152 0.34 15.26 2.85
C PRO A 152 1.14 15.60 4.12
N ILE A 153 2.37 16.05 3.94
CA ILE A 153 3.26 16.50 5.00
C ILE A 153 3.26 18.02 5.00
N ALA A 154 2.55 18.61 5.95
CA ALA A 154 2.53 20.05 6.16
C ALA A 154 3.81 20.52 6.88
N GLY A 155 4.41 21.61 6.42
CA GLY A 155 5.54 22.24 7.09
C GLY A 155 6.26 23.25 6.20
N ASP A 156 7.17 24.01 6.82
CA ASP A 156 7.92 25.09 6.15
C ASP A 156 9.21 24.59 5.48
N LYS A 157 9.59 23.33 5.71
CA LYS A 157 10.83 22.74 5.18
C LYS A 157 10.57 22.11 3.82
N LYS A 158 11.46 22.38 2.87
CA LYS A 158 11.51 21.66 1.60
C LYS A 158 12.14 20.29 1.83
N LEU A 159 11.31 19.26 1.92
CA LEU A 159 11.74 17.88 2.13
C LEU A 159 12.40 17.29 0.89
N ASP A 160 13.32 16.36 1.11
CA ASP A 160 14.01 15.62 0.06
C ASP A 160 13.73 14.12 0.16
N ILE A 161 12.51 13.73 -0.21
CA ILE A 161 12.03 12.33 -0.13
C ILE A 161 12.40 11.61 -1.42
N ARG A 162 13.15 10.51 -1.31
CA ARG A 162 13.67 9.72 -2.44
C ARG A 162 12.86 8.44 -2.63
N PHE A 163 12.56 8.10 -3.88
CA PHE A 163 11.86 6.89 -4.28
C PHE A 163 12.54 6.25 -5.48
N GLU A 164 12.90 4.97 -5.38
CA GLU A 164 13.53 4.20 -6.43
C GLU A 164 12.49 3.55 -7.36
N THR A 165 12.71 3.63 -8.67
CA THR A 165 11.84 2.99 -9.68
C THR A 165 12.60 2.67 -10.96
N SER A 166 11.93 1.98 -11.90
CA SER A 166 12.53 1.59 -13.18
C SER A 166 13.20 2.79 -13.89
N PRO A 167 14.43 2.64 -14.41
CA PRO A 167 15.13 3.71 -15.09
C PRO A 167 14.65 3.99 -16.52
N SER A 168 13.68 3.20 -17.01
CA SER A 168 13.26 3.23 -18.41
C SER A 168 12.46 4.49 -18.79
N ASP A 169 12.55 4.88 -20.05
CA ASP A 169 11.74 5.98 -20.60
C ASP A 169 10.24 5.70 -20.49
N LYS A 170 9.84 4.42 -20.57
CA LYS A 170 8.45 3.99 -20.35
C LYS A 170 7.98 4.34 -18.93
N ALA A 171 8.81 4.08 -17.92
CA ALA A 171 8.48 4.45 -16.54
C ALA A 171 8.45 5.97 -16.36
N ALA A 172 9.41 6.70 -16.94
CA ALA A 172 9.43 8.16 -16.88
C ALA A 172 8.18 8.79 -17.52
N ALA A 173 7.75 8.28 -18.70
CA ALA A 173 6.53 8.71 -19.35
C ALA A 173 5.28 8.40 -18.51
N PHE A 174 5.22 7.19 -17.93
CA PHE A 174 4.11 6.80 -17.04
C PHE A 174 4.02 7.72 -15.81
N ILE A 175 5.14 8.04 -15.15
CA ILE A 175 5.16 8.96 -13.99
C ILE A 175 4.69 10.35 -14.41
N LYS A 176 5.15 10.85 -15.56
CA LYS A 176 4.74 12.18 -16.06
C LYS A 176 3.23 12.25 -16.35
N GLU A 177 2.64 11.16 -16.85
CA GLU A 177 1.23 11.13 -17.24
C GLU A 177 0.29 10.78 -16.08
N LYS A 178 0.70 9.84 -15.21
CA LYS A 178 -0.16 9.20 -14.20
C LYS A 178 0.25 9.47 -12.75
N GLY A 179 1.37 10.15 -12.52
CA GLY A 179 1.89 10.46 -11.18
C GLY A 179 0.86 11.22 -10.34
N GLN A 180 0.59 10.74 -9.12
CA GLN A 180 -0.32 11.40 -8.18
C GLN A 180 0.36 12.50 -7.35
N TYR A 181 1.70 12.53 -7.38
CA TYR A 181 2.52 13.53 -6.71
C TYR A 181 3.47 14.17 -7.73
N PRO A 182 3.89 15.43 -7.53
CA PRO A 182 5.01 15.98 -8.26
C PRO A 182 6.26 15.12 -8.01
N MET A 183 6.86 14.63 -9.09
CA MET A 183 8.04 13.77 -9.04
C MET A 183 9.08 14.21 -10.06
N ASN A 184 10.35 14.26 -9.65
CA ASN A 184 11.47 14.61 -10.53
C ASN A 184 12.59 13.59 -10.39
N LYS A 185 13.09 13.07 -11.52
CA LYS A 185 14.28 12.20 -11.50
C LYS A 185 15.49 13.03 -11.09
N VAL A 186 16.25 12.55 -10.10
CA VAL A 186 17.41 13.25 -9.54
C VAL A 186 18.71 12.50 -9.69
N ALA A 187 18.66 11.18 -9.83
CA ALA A 187 19.84 10.32 -9.93
C ALA A 187 19.46 8.94 -10.50
N THR A 188 20.47 8.10 -10.62
CA THR A 188 20.35 6.64 -10.73
C THR A 188 21.20 6.06 -9.62
N ASP A 189 20.73 5.02 -8.93
CA ASP A 189 21.52 4.32 -7.92
C ASP A 189 22.59 3.41 -8.56
N ASP A 190 23.40 2.79 -7.72
CA ASP A 190 24.51 1.91 -8.07
C ASP A 190 24.08 0.56 -8.66
N ILE A 191 22.82 0.16 -8.46
CA ILE A 191 22.25 -1.07 -9.03
C ILE A 191 21.35 -0.81 -10.26
N GLY A 192 21.20 0.45 -10.66
CA GLY A 192 20.58 0.88 -11.91
C GLY A 192 19.14 1.38 -11.82
N PHE A 193 18.53 1.53 -10.63
CA PHE A 193 17.22 2.17 -10.50
C PHE A 193 17.32 3.68 -10.64
N ALA A 194 16.32 4.30 -11.26
CA ALA A 194 16.20 5.75 -11.23
C ALA A 194 15.68 6.18 -9.85
N ILE A 195 16.33 7.20 -9.27
CA ILE A 195 15.90 7.83 -8.04
C ILE A 195 15.09 9.07 -8.39
N TYR A 196 13.85 9.12 -7.90
CA TYR A 196 12.98 10.29 -8.00
C TYR A 196 12.86 10.98 -6.66
N GLN A 197 12.85 12.32 -6.67
CA GLN A 197 12.35 13.11 -5.56
C GLN A 197 10.82 13.17 -5.66
N VAL A 198 10.13 12.89 -4.56
CA VAL A 198 8.66 12.98 -4.46
C VAL A 198 8.27 14.15 -3.55
N ASP A 199 7.35 14.99 -4.00
CA ASP A 199 6.78 16.09 -3.21
C ASP A 199 5.47 15.66 -2.56
N LEU A 200 5.49 15.53 -1.22
CA LEU A 200 4.31 15.18 -0.41
C LEU A 200 3.71 16.40 0.29
N SER A 201 4.00 17.64 -0.12
CA SER A 201 3.42 18.84 0.51
C SER A 201 1.93 19.08 0.18
N LYS A 202 1.35 18.28 -0.73
CA LYS A 202 -0.01 18.41 -1.26
C LYS A 202 -0.76 17.08 -1.17
#